data_AF-A0AAW2T5Z2-F1
#
_entry.id   AF-A0AAW2T5Z2-F1
#
_cell.length_a   1.000
_cell.length_b   1.000
_cell.length_c   1.000
_cell.angle_alpha   90.00
_cell.angle_beta   90.00
_cell.angle_gamma   90.00
#
_symmetry.space_group_name_H-M   'P 1'
#
loop_
_entity.id
_entity.type
_entity.pdbx_description
1 polymer ?
#
loop_
_entity_poly.entity_id
_entity_poly.type
_entity_poly.pdbx_seq_one_letter_code
_entity_poly.pdbx_strand_id
1 'polypeptide(L)'
;MHCESDQASLCWDCDAKVHSANFLVARHSRNLLCHVCQSPTRWSASGSKLGPTVSVCQRCVNGRRRDEPGEEDEEEAPEDEEEADEESEENQVVPWPSPSPPPASEESYSSGDEPVGGGVVAVSRELCRLENASANHPCDL
;
A
#
# COMPACT_ATOMS: atom_id res chain seq x y z
N MET A 1 5.91 -0.03 10.12
CA MET A 1 4.77 0.10 11.04
C MET A 1 4.19 1.50 10.90
N HIS A 2 2.89 1.72 11.05
CA HIS A 2 2.29 3.05 10.96
C HIS A 2 1.57 3.41 12.25
N CYS A 3 1.84 4.61 12.78
CA CYS A 3 1.16 5.18 13.92
C CYS A 3 0.22 6.30 13.46
N GLU A 4 -1.08 6.16 13.73
CA GLU A 4 -2.09 7.13 13.30
C GLU A 4 -1.96 8.45 14.06
N SER A 5 -1.65 8.39 15.36
CA SER A 5 -1.52 9.58 16.21
C SER A 5 -0.34 10.46 15.79
N ASP A 6 0.75 9.83 15.35
CA ASP A 6 1.97 10.53 14.94
C ASP A 6 2.02 10.77 13.42
N GLN A 7 1.02 10.26 12.68
CA GLN A 7 0.95 10.28 11.20
C GLN A 7 2.26 9.82 10.53
N ALA A 8 2.91 8.82 11.15
CA ALA A 8 4.26 8.43 10.80
C ALA A 8 4.35 6.95 10.49
N SER A 9 5.17 6.62 9.50
CA SER A 9 5.56 5.26 9.17
C SER A 9 7.00 5.01 9.64
N LEU A 10 7.17 4.09 10.59
CA LEU A 10 8.43 3.81 11.28
C LEU A 10 8.90 2.38 11.00
N CYS A 11 10.23 2.19 10.95
CA CYS A 11 10.83 0.85 11.04
C CYS A 11 10.65 0.27 12.47
N TRP A 12 10.99 -1.00 12.66
CA TRP A 12 10.86 -1.68 13.96
C TRP A 12 11.69 -1.01 15.08
N ASP A 13 12.91 -0.58 14.78
CA ASP A 13 13.77 0.05 15.78
C ASP A 13 13.29 1.45 16.15
N CYS A 14 12.82 2.23 15.18
CA CYS A 14 12.27 3.56 15.41
C CYS A 14 10.93 3.47 16.16
N ASP A 15 10.06 2.53 15.79
CA ASP A 15 8.82 2.25 16.52
C ASP A 15 9.12 1.93 17.99
N ALA A 16 10.06 1.02 18.26
CA ALA A 16 10.43 0.65 19.60
C ALA A 16 10.90 1.87 20.41
N LYS A 17 11.80 2.68 19.84
CA LYS A 17 12.30 3.91 20.51
C LYS A 17 11.19 4.91 20.82
N VAL A 18 10.29 5.16 19.87
CA VAL A 18 9.19 6.13 20.02
C VAL A 18 8.18 5.60 21.05
N HIS A 19 7.70 4.37 20.89
CA HIS A 19 6.61 3.82 21.70
C HIS A 19 7.05 3.19 23.02
N SER A 20 8.36 3.04 23.28
CA SER A 20 8.89 2.71 24.60
C SER A 20 9.22 3.95 25.45
N ALA A 21 9.17 5.16 24.90
CA ALA A 21 9.61 6.37 25.60
C ALA A 21 8.74 6.70 26.82
N ASN A 22 7.43 6.50 26.73
CA ASN A 22 6.49 6.64 27.85
C ASN A 22 5.20 5.84 27.62
N PHE A 23 4.36 5.74 28.65
CA PHE A 23 3.12 4.96 28.59
C PHE A 23 2.01 5.61 27.74
N LEU A 24 2.06 6.93 27.51
CA LEU A 24 1.07 7.62 26.66
C LEU A 24 1.27 7.24 25.20
N VAL A 25 2.51 7.35 24.71
CA VAL A 25 2.86 6.96 23.33
C VAL A 25 2.71 5.46 23.12
N ALA A 26 2.96 4.63 24.13
CA ALA A 26 2.69 3.20 24.06
C ALA A 26 1.21 2.86 23.78
N ARG A 27 0.27 3.76 24.10
CA ARG A 27 -1.17 3.55 23.84
C ARG A 27 -1.60 3.89 22.42
N HIS A 28 -0.72 4.47 21.60
CA HIS A 28 -1.05 4.76 20.21
C HIS A 28 -1.42 3.45 19.49
N SER A 29 -2.48 3.51 18.68
CA SER A 29 -2.85 2.42 17.79
C SER A 29 -1.85 2.41 16.64
N ARG A 30 -1.23 1.25 16.41
CA ARG A 30 -0.26 1.08 15.33
C ARG A 30 -0.65 -0.08 14.45
N ASN A 31 -0.63 0.17 13.15
CA ASN A 31 -0.98 -0.79 12.13
C ASN A 31 0.29 -1.35 11.47
N LEU A 32 0.31 -2.65 11.16
CA LEU A 32 1.33 -3.18 10.27
C LEU A 32 1.03 -2.76 8.84
N LEU A 33 2.08 -2.40 8.11
CA LEU A 33 1.99 -2.11 6.69
C LEU A 33 2.27 -3.38 5.90
N CYS A 34 1.56 -3.53 4.78
CA CYS A 34 1.77 -4.62 3.85
C CYS A 34 3.22 -4.57 3.34
N HIS A 35 3.96 -5.67 3.43
CA HIS A 35 5.32 -5.74 2.92
C HIS A 35 5.41 -5.53 1.39
N VAL A 36 4.32 -5.79 0.67
CA VAL A 36 4.29 -5.71 -0.79
C VAL A 36 3.94 -4.30 -1.29
N CYS A 37 2.89 -3.68 -0.75
CA CYS A 37 2.36 -2.40 -1.27
C CYS A 37 2.29 -1.29 -0.23
N GLN A 38 2.83 -1.53 0.98
CA GLN A 38 2.85 -0.57 2.09
C GLN A 38 1.47 -0.08 2.58
N SER A 39 0.36 -0.63 2.07
CA SER A 39 -0.98 -0.32 2.58
C SER A 39 -1.15 -0.81 4.03
N PRO A 40 -1.87 -0.09 4.90
CA PRO A 40 -2.24 -0.60 6.23
C PRO A 40 -2.95 -1.95 6.13
N THR A 41 -2.49 -2.90 6.93
CA THR A 41 -3.15 -4.20 7.08
C THR A 41 -4.16 -4.15 8.21
N ARG A 42 -5.02 -5.17 8.31
CA ARG A 42 -6.01 -5.27 9.39
C ARG A 42 -5.39 -5.52 10.77
N TRP A 43 -4.10 -5.80 10.83
CA TRP A 43 -3.41 -5.99 12.09
C TRP A 43 -3.17 -4.62 12.75
N SER A 44 -3.63 -4.49 13.99
CA SER A 44 -3.33 -3.35 14.84
C SER A 44 -2.88 -3.81 16.22
N ALA A 45 -2.00 -3.04 16.85
CA ALA A 45 -1.58 -3.28 18.22
C ALA A 45 -1.17 -1.99 18.94
N SER A 46 -1.24 -2.05 20.26
CA SER A 46 -0.73 -1.03 21.18
C SER A 46 0.15 -1.70 22.23
N GLY A 47 0.98 -0.91 22.90
CA GLY A 47 1.92 -1.35 23.94
C GLY A 47 3.34 -0.86 23.69
N SER A 48 4.25 -1.05 24.63
CA SER A 48 5.64 -0.59 24.47
C SER A 48 6.54 -1.62 23.78
N LYS A 49 6.08 -2.86 23.62
CA LYS A 49 6.88 -3.97 23.10
C LYS A 49 6.11 -4.77 22.06
N LEU A 50 6.29 -4.39 20.81
CA LEU A 50 5.86 -5.19 19.67
C LEU A 50 7.07 -5.92 19.09
N GLY A 51 6.91 -7.21 18.78
CA GLY A 51 7.96 -8.00 18.16
C GLY A 51 7.96 -7.83 16.63
N PRO A 52 9.12 -7.93 15.97
CA PRO A 52 9.21 -7.92 14.52
C PRO A 52 8.21 -8.88 13.88
N THR A 53 7.31 -8.35 13.07
CA THR A 53 6.23 -9.08 12.40
C THR A 53 6.08 -8.55 10.98
N VAL A 54 5.76 -9.42 10.04
CA VAL A 54 5.49 -9.03 8.65
C VAL A 54 4.04 -9.38 8.33
N SER A 55 3.34 -8.49 7.64
CA SER A 55 1.98 -8.73 7.16
C SER A 55 1.86 -8.48 5.66
N VAL A 56 0.88 -9.13 5.04
CA VAL A 56 0.52 -8.94 3.63
C VAL A 56 -0.98 -8.64 3.59
N CYS A 57 -1.39 -7.60 2.87
CA CYS A 57 -2.81 -7.26 2.75
C CYS A 57 -3.55 -8.24 1.83
N GLN A 58 -4.87 -8.34 1.99
CA GLN A 58 -5.70 -9.25 1.19
C GLN A 58 -5.50 -9.03 -0.32
N ARG A 59 -5.37 -7.78 -0.75
CA ARG A 59 -5.14 -7.43 -2.16
C ARG A 59 -3.85 -8.06 -2.69
N CYS A 60 -2.77 -8.05 -1.92
CA CYS A 60 -1.48 -8.63 -2.32
C CYS A 60 -1.43 -10.15 -2.13
N VAL A 61 -2.22 -10.72 -1.21
CA VAL A 61 -2.39 -12.17 -1.11
C VAL A 61 -3.14 -12.72 -2.34
N ASN A 62 -4.18 -12.03 -2.78
CA ASN A 62 -5.02 -12.43 -3.91
C ASN A 62 -4.43 -12.05 -5.29
N GLY A 63 -3.71 -10.94 -5.38
CA GLY A 63 -3.11 -10.44 -6.62
C GLY A 63 -1.65 -10.87 -6.76
N ARG A 64 -1.34 -12.15 -6.53
CA ARG A 64 0.03 -12.66 -6.67
C ARG A 64 0.60 -12.24 -8.04
N ARG A 65 1.58 -11.33 -7.99
CA ARG A 65 2.50 -10.90 -9.06
C ARG A 65 1.82 -10.15 -10.21
N ARG A 66 1.85 -8.83 -10.16
CA ARG A 66 1.93 -8.03 -11.40
C ARG A 66 3.40 -7.72 -11.66
N ASP A 67 4.18 -8.75 -11.94
CA ASP A 67 5.53 -8.65 -12.52
C ASP A 67 5.85 -10.03 -13.11
N GLU A 68 5.49 -10.21 -14.38
CA GLU A 68 6.07 -11.18 -15.33
C GLU A 68 6.39 -10.36 -16.59
N PRO A 69 7.63 -9.87 -16.74
CA PRO A 69 8.18 -9.53 -18.04
C PRO A 69 8.96 -10.75 -18.56
N GLY A 70 8.43 -11.44 -19.56
CA GLY A 70 9.12 -12.49 -20.34
C GLY A 70 8.30 -12.73 -21.61
N GLU A 71 8.71 -12.21 -22.77
CA GLU A 71 9.67 -12.83 -23.73
C GLU A 71 9.06 -14.05 -24.45
N GLU A 72 8.39 -13.79 -25.58
CA GLU A 72 8.10 -14.69 -26.70
C GLU A 72 7.50 -13.83 -27.83
N ASP A 73 7.84 -13.92 -29.11
CA ASP A 73 8.84 -14.66 -29.88
C ASP A 73 8.87 -13.97 -31.27
N GLU A 74 9.99 -14.08 -31.97
CA GLU A 74 10.28 -13.43 -33.25
C GLU A 74 9.51 -14.11 -34.39
N GLU A 75 8.31 -13.64 -34.73
CA GLU A 75 7.60 -14.12 -35.94
C GLU A 75 8.04 -13.30 -37.16
N GLU A 76 9.13 -13.75 -37.79
CA GLU A 76 9.59 -13.38 -39.14
C GLU A 76 8.46 -13.63 -40.16
N ALA A 77 7.85 -12.56 -40.68
CA ALA A 77 6.85 -12.64 -41.76
C ALA A 77 7.52 -12.37 -43.12
N PRO A 78 7.26 -13.20 -44.16
CA PRO A 78 7.99 -13.17 -45.42
C PRO A 78 7.66 -11.98 -46.32
N GLU A 79 8.68 -11.60 -47.08
CA GLU A 79 8.76 -10.62 -48.16
C GLU A 79 7.85 -10.99 -49.35
N ASP A 80 7.01 -10.07 -49.83
CA ASP A 80 6.60 -10.00 -51.25
C ASP A 80 5.99 -8.61 -51.62
N GLU A 81 6.86 -7.77 -52.20
CA GLU A 81 6.74 -6.87 -53.38
C GLU A 81 5.32 -6.68 -54.00
N GLU A 82 4.77 -5.53 -54.41
CA GLU A 82 5.27 -4.34 -55.15
C GLU A 82 4.25 -3.16 -55.07
N GLU A 83 4.78 -1.93 -55.02
CA GLU A 83 4.38 -0.67 -55.70
C GLU A 83 2.90 -0.25 -55.91
N ALA A 84 2.52 0.93 -55.38
CA ALA A 84 2.36 2.15 -56.18
C ALA A 84 1.57 3.29 -55.47
N ASP A 85 2.14 4.48 -55.64
CA ASP A 85 1.51 5.80 -55.78
C ASP A 85 1.32 6.69 -54.53
N GLU A 86 1.73 7.94 -54.75
CA GLU A 86 2.03 8.99 -53.81
C GLU A 86 0.86 9.96 -53.79
N GLU A 87 0.31 10.34 -52.63
CA GLU A 87 -0.07 11.75 -52.44
C GLU A 87 -0.25 12.13 -50.96
N SER A 88 0.09 13.39 -50.74
CA SER A 88 0.17 14.24 -49.57
C SER A 88 -1.16 14.49 -48.82
N GLU A 89 -1.03 15.26 -47.73
CA GLU A 89 -2.08 15.98 -46.96
C GLU A 89 -2.73 15.17 -45.83
N GLU A 90 -2.90 15.63 -44.59
CA GLU A 90 -2.59 16.86 -43.86
C GLU A 90 -2.92 16.54 -42.38
N ASN A 91 -2.03 16.86 -41.44
CA ASN A 91 -2.29 16.60 -40.01
C ASN A 91 -2.92 17.84 -39.37
N GLN A 92 -4.25 17.87 -39.26
CA GLN A 92 -4.96 18.94 -38.54
C GLN A 92 -5.22 18.55 -37.08
N VAL A 93 -4.50 19.19 -36.16
CA VAL A 93 -4.77 19.13 -34.72
C VAL A 93 -5.91 20.09 -34.36
N VAL A 94 -7.00 19.55 -33.80
CA VAL A 94 -8.11 20.35 -33.28
C VAL A 94 -7.85 20.75 -31.81
N PRO A 95 -7.93 22.03 -31.42
CA PRO A 95 -7.91 22.43 -30.02
C PRO A 95 -9.30 22.17 -29.42
N TRP A 96 -9.41 21.31 -28.42
CA TRP A 96 -10.67 21.14 -27.68
C TRP A 96 -10.61 21.91 -26.35
N PRO A 97 -11.56 22.84 -26.10
CA PRO A 97 -11.61 23.64 -24.88
C PRO A 97 -12.18 22.86 -23.68
N SER A 98 -11.61 23.12 -22.50
CA SER A 98 -12.17 22.71 -21.20
C SER A 98 -13.38 23.57 -20.81
N PRO A 99 -14.40 22.99 -20.16
CA PRO A 99 -15.35 23.74 -19.34
C PRO A 99 -15.19 23.50 -17.82
N SER A 100 -15.28 24.61 -17.09
CA SER A 100 -15.12 24.87 -15.65
C SER A 100 -16.22 24.26 -14.72
N PRO A 101 -16.01 24.20 -13.38
CA PRO A 101 -16.91 23.57 -12.41
C PRO A 101 -17.98 24.54 -11.86
N PRO A 102 -19.11 24.04 -11.30
CA PRO A 102 -19.61 24.54 -10.01
C PRO A 102 -20.49 23.51 -9.22
N PRO A 103 -21.11 23.88 -8.07
CA PRO A 103 -20.58 24.51 -6.84
C PRO A 103 -20.79 23.61 -5.59
N ALA A 104 -20.33 24.07 -4.43
CA ALA A 104 -20.54 23.47 -3.11
C ALA A 104 -21.91 23.83 -2.49
N SER A 105 -22.48 22.93 -1.68
CA SER A 105 -23.47 23.17 -0.59
C SER A 105 -23.53 21.86 0.23
N GLU A 106 -22.92 21.78 1.40
CA GLU A 106 -23.47 22.13 2.74
C GLU A 106 -24.49 21.13 3.30
N GLU A 107 -24.01 20.42 4.34
CA GLU A 107 -24.63 19.87 5.55
C GLU A 107 -26.10 19.39 5.58
N SER A 108 -26.32 18.19 6.16
CA SER A 108 -26.95 18.09 7.50
C SER A 108 -27.34 16.66 7.98
N TYR A 109 -27.08 16.44 9.27
CA TYR A 109 -27.59 15.49 10.31
C TYR A 109 -28.29 14.16 9.94
N SER A 110 -27.94 13.06 10.65
CA SER A 110 -28.78 12.51 11.76
C SER A 110 -28.20 11.21 12.37
N SER A 111 -28.00 11.26 13.69
CA SER A 111 -28.11 10.25 14.77
C SER A 111 -27.78 8.75 14.60
N GLY A 112 -27.01 8.25 15.57
CA GLY A 112 -27.53 7.22 16.51
C GLY A 112 -26.86 5.84 16.49
N ASP A 113 -25.94 5.64 17.45
CA ASP A 113 -25.70 4.49 18.34
C ASP A 113 -25.76 3.03 17.82
N GLU A 114 -24.68 2.26 18.05
CA GLU A 114 -24.64 1.06 18.93
C GLU A 114 -23.32 0.27 18.75
N PRO A 115 -22.78 -0.39 19.80
CA PRO A 115 -21.51 -1.08 19.78
C PRO A 115 -21.66 -2.53 19.33
N VAL A 116 -20.81 -3.01 18.41
CA VAL A 116 -20.68 -4.45 18.18
C VAL A 116 -19.26 -4.94 18.47
N GLY A 117 -19.16 -5.63 19.61
CA GLY A 117 -18.32 -6.80 19.80
C GLY A 117 -16.84 -6.62 19.52
N GLY A 118 -16.08 -6.34 20.58
CA GLY A 118 -14.67 -6.70 20.66
C GLY A 118 -14.50 -8.20 20.42
N GLY A 119 -14.28 -8.57 19.17
CA GLY A 119 -13.82 -9.90 18.80
C GLY A 119 -12.36 -10.00 19.19
N VAL A 120 -12.08 -10.57 20.36
CA VAL A 120 -10.74 -11.10 20.64
C VAL A 120 -10.54 -12.23 19.63
N VAL A 121 -9.83 -11.95 18.54
CA VAL A 121 -9.25 -13.01 17.74
C VAL A 121 -8.11 -13.57 18.57
N ALA A 122 -8.36 -14.72 19.21
CA ALA A 122 -7.30 -15.54 19.75
C ALA A 122 -6.40 -15.93 18.57
N VAL A 123 -5.35 -15.15 18.33
CA VAL A 123 -4.28 -15.56 17.42
C VAL A 123 -3.57 -16.69 18.15
N SER A 124 -3.85 -17.91 17.72
CA SER A 124 -3.10 -19.10 18.10
C SER A 124 -1.62 -18.79 17.93
N ARG A 125 -0.92 -18.73 19.05
CA ARG A 125 0.52 -18.48 19.11
C ARG A 125 1.22 -19.76 18.66
N GLU A 126 1.32 -19.96 17.36
CA GLU A 126 2.33 -20.88 16.82
C GLU A 126 3.67 -20.13 16.90
N LEU A 127 4.41 -20.37 17.98
CA LEU A 127 5.76 -19.83 18.18
C LEU A 127 6.68 -20.47 17.14
N CYS A 128 6.76 -19.90 15.93
CA CYS A 128 7.88 -20.18 15.03
C CYS A 128 9.14 -19.57 15.66
N ARG A 129 9.93 -20.47 16.25
CA ARG A 129 11.26 -20.24 16.81
C ARG A 129 12.28 -20.21 15.67
N LEU A 130 13.30 -19.38 15.85
CA LEU A 130 14.57 -19.23 15.08
C LEU A 130 14.42 -18.46 13.75
N GLU A 131 15.28 -17.52 13.38
CA GLU A 131 16.65 -17.21 13.81
C GLU A 131 16.99 -15.73 13.56
N ASN A 132 17.96 -15.24 14.32
CA ASN A 132 18.39 -13.86 14.42
C ASN A 132 19.15 -13.42 13.15
N ALA A 133 18.49 -12.72 12.21
CA ALA A 133 19.16 -12.07 11.09
C ALA A 133 19.27 -10.56 11.36
N SER A 134 20.49 -10.16 11.76
CA SER A 134 20.94 -8.78 11.81
C SER A 134 20.85 -8.15 10.43
N ALA A 135 20.06 -7.08 10.30
CA ALA A 135 20.18 -6.15 9.19
C ALA A 135 19.98 -4.74 9.76
N ASN A 136 21.09 -4.12 10.15
CA ASN A 136 21.17 -2.68 10.33
C ASN A 136 20.84 -2.04 8.96
N HIS A 137 19.59 -1.64 8.77
CA HIS A 137 19.21 -0.79 7.65
C HIS A 137 19.19 0.66 8.16
N PRO A 138 20.11 1.53 7.70
CA PRO A 138 20.06 2.93 8.06
C PRO A 138 18.76 3.52 7.49
N CYS A 139 17.97 4.13 8.38
CA CYS A 139 16.73 4.78 8.02
C CYS A 139 17.06 6.21 7.59
N ASP A 140 17.29 6.44 6.30
CA ASP A 140 17.21 7.77 5.70
C ASP A 140 15.81 8.00 5.14
N LEU A 141 15.32 9.23 5.38
CA LEU A 141 13.98 9.73 5.06
C LEU A 141 13.63 9.64 3.57
#